data_AF-A0A1V3FIE0-F1
#
_entry.id   AF-A0A1V3FIE0-F1
#
_cell.length_a   1.000
_cell.length_b   1.000
_cell.length_c   1.000
_cell.angle_alpha   90.00
_cell.angle_beta   90.00
_cell.angle_gamma   90.00
#
_symmetry.space_group_name_H-M   'P 1'
#
loop_
_entity.id
_entity.type
_entity.pdbx_description
1 polymer ?
#
loop_
_entity_poly.entity_id
_entity_poly.type
_entity_poly.pdbx_seq_one_letter_code
_entity_poly.pdbx_strand_id
1 'polypeptide(L)' 'MIFLEDLITLIQEKYNETLTVPTDDSAEDKSFRLGSNFAYFDVLDLIESPLTIHGIDSNVIGKISPTLGERI' A
#
# COMPACT_ATOMS: atom_id res chain seq x y z
N MET A 1 19.33 -2.28 -0.99
CA MET A 1 18.24 -1.52 -0.33
C MET A 1 17.39 -0.78 -1.35
N ILE A 2 17.99 -0.11 -2.35
CA ILE A 2 17.27 0.54 -3.49
C ILE A 2 16.08 -0.27 -4.04
N PHE A 3 16.27 -1.55 -4.37
CA PHE A 3 15.16 -2.38 -4.89
C PHE A 3 13.95 -2.51 -3.95
N LEU A 4 14.17 -2.64 -2.64
CA LEU A 4 13.07 -2.80 -1.68
C LEU A 4 12.34 -1.48 -1.49
N GLU A 5 13.07 -0.37 -1.42
CA GLU A 5 12.51 0.99 -1.36
C GLU A 5 11.70 1.32 -2.62
N ASP A 6 12.22 0.99 -3.80
CA ASP A 6 11.52 1.16 -5.08
C ASP A 6 10.25 0.30 -5.14
N LEU A 7 10.33 -0.95 -4.66
CA LEU A 7 9.18 -1.85 -4.62
C LEU A 7 8.10 -1.33 -3.66
N ILE A 8 8.48 -0.90 -2.46
CA ILE A 8 7.56 -0.29 -1.50
C ILE A 8 6.90 0.93 -2.14
N THR A 9 7.68 1.85 -2.70
CA THR A 9 7.17 3.07 -3.35
C THR A 9 6.16 2.74 -4.44
N LEU A 10 6.47 1.79 -5.33
CA LEU A 10 5.57 1.38 -6.40
C LEU A 10 4.24 0.81 -5.88
N ILE A 11 4.27 0.04 -4.80
CA ILE A 11 3.05 -0.53 -4.20
C ILE A 11 2.24 0.55 -3.50
N GLN A 12 2.90 1.49 -2.80
CA GLN A 12 2.26 2.64 -2.16
C GLN A 12 1.56 3.56 -3.19
N GLU A 13 2.20 3.80 -4.33
CA GLU A 13 1.60 4.53 -5.46
C GLU A 13 0.34 3.84 -5.96
N LYS A 14 0.42 2.53 -6.25
CA LYS A 14 -0.73 1.72 -6.68
C LYS A 14 -1.85 1.70 -5.65
N TYR A 15 -1.52 1.61 -4.36
CA TYR A 15 -2.51 1.72 -3.29
C TYR A 15 -3.20 3.10 -3.31
N ASN A 16 -2.44 4.19 -3.42
CA ASN A 16 -2.98 5.55 -3.48
C ASN A 16 -3.87 5.78 -4.71
N GLU A 17 -3.56 5.15 -5.86
CA GLU A 17 -4.42 5.16 -7.05
C GLU A 17 -5.81 4.59 -6.76
N THR A 18 -5.89 3.47 -6.00
CA THR A 18 -7.18 2.84 -5.66
C THR A 18 -8.08 3.69 -4.75
N LEU A 19 -7.51 4.67 -4.03
CA LEU A 19 -8.28 5.61 -3.20
C LEU A 19 -8.97 6.70 -4.03
N THR A 20 -8.56 6.87 -5.29
CA THR A 20 -9.19 7.83 -6.20
C THR A 20 -10.48 7.21 -6.75
N VAL A 21 -11.63 7.81 -6.43
CA VAL A 21 -12.94 7.37 -6.89
C VAL A 21 -13.26 8.05 -8.24
N PRO A 22 -13.41 7.30 -9.35
CA PRO A 22 -13.87 7.87 -10.61
C PRO A 22 -15.30 8.43 -10.50
N THR A 23 -15.62 9.48 -11.27
CA THR A 23 -16.97 10.07 -11.30
C THR A 23 -18.02 9.13 -11.90
N ASP A 24 -17.60 8.21 -12.77
CA ASP A 24 -18.47 7.25 -13.48
C ASP A 24 -18.18 5.79 -13.06
N ASP A 25 -17.79 5.58 -11.79
CA ASP A 25 -17.41 4.26 -11.23
C ASP A 25 -18.61 3.30 -11.24
N SER A 26 -18.55 2.23 -12.05
CA SER A 26 -19.56 1.19 -12.04
C SER A 26 -19.50 0.36 -10.75
N ALA A 27 -20.52 -0.44 -10.46
CA ALA A 27 -20.51 -1.31 -9.29
C ALA A 27 -19.38 -2.36 -9.35
N GLU A 28 -19.05 -2.81 -10.56
CA GLU A 28 -17.97 -3.76 -10.83
C GLU A 28 -16.60 -3.11 -10.64
N ASP A 29 -16.41 -1.91 -11.22
CA ASP A 29 -15.17 -1.13 -11.09
C ASP A 29 -14.89 -0.75 -9.63
N LYS A 30 -15.93 -0.33 -8.89
CA LYS A 30 -15.85 -0.07 -7.45
C LYS A 30 -15.38 -1.31 -6.69
N SER A 31 -15.97 -2.47 -6.98
CA SER A 31 -15.64 -3.72 -6.29
C SER A 31 -14.19 -4.15 -6.59
N PHE A 32 -13.76 -4.01 -7.85
CA PHE A 32 -12.39 -4.26 -8.26
C PHE A 32 -11.40 -3.33 -7.57
N ARG A 33 -11.72 -2.03 -7.49
CA ARG A 33 -10.90 -1.01 -6.85
C ARG A 33 -10.74 -1.26 -5.35
N LEU A 34 -11.82 -1.60 -4.65
CA LEU A 34 -11.76 -1.94 -3.22
C LEU A 34 -10.98 -3.23 -2.97
N GLY A 35 -11.16 -4.26 -3.81
CA GLY A 35 -10.35 -5.48 -3.75
C GLY A 35 -8.86 -5.21 -3.97
N SER A 36 -8.54 -4.37 -4.95
CA SER A 36 -7.17 -3.94 -5.24
C SER A 36 -6.57 -3.13 -4.09
N ASN A 37 -7.35 -2.24 -3.48
CA ASN A 37 -6.94 -1.46 -2.31
C ASN A 37 -6.51 -2.38 -1.16
N PHE A 38 -7.35 -3.37 -0.84
CA PHE A 38 -7.05 -4.35 0.20
C PHE A 38 -5.81 -5.20 -0.14
N ALA A 39 -5.68 -5.63 -1.39
CA ALA A 39 -4.52 -6.41 -1.84
C ALA A 39 -3.21 -5.63 -1.70
N TYR A 40 -3.17 -4.35 -2.08
CA TYR A 40 -1.96 -3.53 -1.91
C TYR A 40 -1.65 -3.24 -0.44
N PHE A 41 -2.67 -3.00 0.38
CA PHE A 41 -2.50 -2.85 1.83
C PHE A 41 -1.88 -4.10 2.46
N ASP A 42 -2.42 -5.29 2.16
CA ASP A 42 -1.94 -6.57 2.72
C ASP A 42 -0.47 -6.82 2.35
N VAL A 43 -0.08 -6.50 1.11
CA VAL A 43 1.33 -6.61 0.69
C VAL A 43 2.24 -5.66 1.47
N LEU A 44 1.82 -4.40 1.70
CA LEU A 44 2.60 -3.44 2.48
C LEU A 44 2.75 -3.90 3.94
N ASP A 45 1.68 -4.43 4.54
CA ASP A 45 1.70 -4.98 5.90
C ASP A 45 2.60 -6.22 6.02
N LEU A 46 2.56 -7.11 5.01
CA LEU A 46 3.43 -8.29 4.92
C LEU A 46 4.92 -7.92 4.75
N ILE A 47 5.22 -6.76 4.16
CA ILE A 47 6.59 -6.25 4.08
C ILE A 47 7.01 -5.60 5.40
N GLU A 48 6.14 -4.78 6.00
CA GLU A 48 6.46 -4.04 7.22
C GLU A 48 6.61 -4.93 8.46
N SER A 49 5.77 -5.97 8.57
CA SER A 49 5.75 -6.88 9.73
C SER A 49 7.12 -7.55 9.99
N PRO A 50 7.77 -8.21 9.00
CA PRO A 50 9.11 -8.78 9.20
C PRO A 50 10.18 -7.73 9.48
N LEU A 51 10.17 -6.59 8.78
CA LEU A 51 11.17 -5.52 8.97
C LEU A 51 11.13 -4.99 10.40
N THR A 52 9.91 -4.80 10.93
CA THR A 52 9.68 -4.37 12.32
C THR A 52 10.20 -5.39 13.32
N ILE A 53 9.88 -6.69 13.13
CA ILE A 53 10.33 -7.77 14.02
C ILE A 53 11.86 -7.88 14.05
N HIS A 54 12.52 -7.66 12.92
CA HIS A 54 13.98 -7.72 12.79
C HIS A 54 14.70 -6.42 13.20
N GLY A 55 13.97 -5.41 13.69
CA GLY A 55 14.54 -4.17 14.18
C GLY A 55 15.15 -3.30 13.09
N ILE A 56 14.72 -3.46 11.83
CA ILE A 56 15.06 -2.53 10.75
C ILE A 56 14.27 -1.26 11.04
N ASP A 57 14.98 -0.25 11.52
CA ASP A 57 14.37 0.96 12.06
C ASP A 57 13.53 1.68 10.99
N SER A 58 12.30 2.04 11.36
CA SER A 58 11.41 2.92 10.62
C SER A 58 12.07 4.23 10.17
N ASN A 59 13.15 4.66 10.84
CA ASN A 59 13.95 5.81 10.43
C ASN A 59 14.73 5.60 9.12
N VAL A 60 14.91 4.35 8.67
CA VAL A 60 15.64 4.01 7.42
C VAL A 60 14.70 3.92 6.22
N ILE A 61 13.49 3.38 6.40
CA ILE A 61 12.55 3.09 5.29
C ILE A 61 11.24 3.92 5.37
N GLY A 62 10.96 4.57 6.50
CA GLY A 62 9.70 5.28 6.74
C GLY A 62 8.54 4.34 7.10
N LYS A 63 7.33 4.90 7.22
CA LYS A 63 6.10 4.12 7.40
C LYS A 63 5.74 3.42 6.09
N ILE A 64 5.58 2.10 6.11
CA ILE A 64 5.37 1.31 4.90
C ILE A 64 3.87 1.07 4.66
N SER A 65 3.15 0.54 5.65
CA SER A 65 1.71 0.31 5.53
C SER A 65 0.90 1.55 5.93
N PRO A 66 -0.15 1.93 5.18
CA PRO A 66 -1.08 2.98 5.58
C PRO A 66 -2.01 2.51 6.70
N THR A 67 -2.81 3.43 7.24
CA THR A 67 -4.10 3.01 7.81
C THR A 67 -5.00 2.60 6.63
N LEU A 68 -5.63 1.41 6.68
CA LEU A 68 -6.49 0.96 5.58
C LEU A 68 -7.58 2.00 5.25
N GLY A 69 -7.64 2.43 3.99
CA GLY A 69 -8.55 3.46 3.48
C GLY A 69 -8.01 4.90 3.57
N GLU A 70 -6.86 5.13 4.22
CA GLU A 70 -6.18 6.43 4.27
C GLU A 70 -5.00 6.46 3.31
N ARG A 71 -4.64 7.66 2.82
CA ARG A 71 -3.43 7.86 2.02
C ARG A 71 -2.17 7.74 2.89
N ILE A 72 -1.09 7.28 2.27
CA ILE A 72 0.26 7.24 2.85
C ILE A 72 0.87 8.64 2.79
#